data_AF-A0A955ZDW0-F1
#
_entry.id   AF-A0A955ZDW0-F1
#
_cell.length_a   1.000
_cell.length_b   1.000
_cell.length_c   1.000
_cell.angle_alpha   90.00
_cell.angle_beta   90.00
_cell.angle_gamma   90.00
#
_symmetry.space_group_name_H-M   'P 1'
#
loop_
_entity.id
_entity.type
_entity.pdbx_description
1 polymer ?
#
loop_
_entity_poly.entity_id
_entity_poly.type
_entity_poly.pdbx_seq_one_letter_code
_entity_poly.pdbx_strand_id
1 'polypeptide(L)'
;MSPFDRSLSLRTVGLTVALVAVTTGVVVITDEAGSTTAMRVARLCAFTPALALIAAELVIVQARSRGELLALEALGVSPPRALLGAFAASFCLGIAATALVLSPVADASSLFPAVSRPASWVVQAGALVDVAHGITVSGDGSIALGVAQQVPEVAGVSGGVAAALCIGPLAALGPPWLAARLGRAGRALSGGLTLLAVIVLLHAVAAGVVPVWASMLGALPLLVAALYGHRKWRQV
;
A
#
# COMPACT_ATOMS: atom_id res chain seq x y z
N MET A 1 18.31 -15.24 -17.95
CA MET A 1 18.83 -14.31 -16.91
C MET A 1 20.34 -14.38 -16.90
N SER A 2 21.02 -13.23 -16.86
CA SER A 2 22.47 -13.18 -16.69
C SER A 2 22.86 -13.48 -15.24
N PRO A 3 24.13 -13.84 -14.94
CA PRO A 3 24.61 -13.95 -13.57
C PRO A 3 24.44 -12.64 -12.77
N PHE A 4 24.56 -11.49 -13.45
CA PHE A 4 24.31 -10.18 -12.86
C PHE A 4 22.85 -9.98 -12.46
N ASP A 5 21.90 -10.38 -13.32
CA ASP A 5 20.46 -10.33 -13.01
C ASP A 5 20.15 -11.15 -11.74
N ARG A 6 20.74 -12.35 -11.61
CA ARG A 6 20.56 -13.21 -10.44
C ARG A 6 21.14 -12.56 -9.16
N SER A 7 22.32 -11.98 -9.26
CA SER A 7 22.97 -11.27 -8.14
C SER A 7 22.12 -10.08 -7.65
N LEU A 8 21.66 -9.23 -8.58
CA LEU A 8 20.77 -8.11 -8.24
C LEU A 8 19.47 -8.59 -7.61
N SER A 9 18.85 -9.62 -8.18
CA SER A 9 17.62 -10.21 -7.65
C SER A 9 17.80 -10.69 -6.21
N LEU A 10 18.87 -11.45 -5.92
CA LEU A 10 19.16 -11.95 -4.57
C LEU A 10 19.43 -10.81 -3.57
N ARG A 11 20.16 -9.76 -3.97
CA ARG A 11 20.39 -8.59 -3.12
C ARG A 11 19.09 -7.86 -2.81
N THR A 12 18.22 -7.67 -3.81
CA THR A 12 16.91 -7.04 -3.63
C THR A 12 16.01 -7.87 -2.72
N VAL A 13 15.96 -9.19 -2.91
CA VAL A 13 15.20 -10.09 -2.02
C VAL A 13 15.74 -10.04 -0.59
N GLY A 14 17.06 -10.18 -0.40
CA GLY A 14 17.67 -10.14 0.92
C GLY A 14 17.40 -8.84 1.66
N LEU A 15 17.54 -7.69 0.98
CA LEU A 15 17.25 -6.39 1.58
C LEU A 15 15.75 -6.21 1.85
N THR A 16 14.87 -6.70 0.97
CA THR A 16 13.42 -6.65 1.24
C THR A 16 13.04 -7.48 2.45
N VAL A 17 13.60 -8.69 2.61
CA VAL A 17 13.39 -9.54 3.78
C VAL A 17 13.84 -8.82 5.05
N ALA A 18 15.00 -8.18 5.03
CA ALA A 18 15.48 -7.39 6.18
C ALA A 18 14.53 -6.23 6.53
N LEU A 19 14.06 -5.49 5.53
CA LEU A 19 13.09 -4.39 5.73
C LEU A 19 11.76 -4.91 6.28
N VAL A 20 11.24 -6.01 5.72
CA VAL A 20 10.00 -6.65 6.21
C VAL A 20 10.15 -7.12 7.65
N ALA A 21 11.31 -7.67 8.03
CA ALA A 21 11.57 -8.07 9.41
C ALA A 21 11.54 -6.86 10.38
N VAL A 22 12.14 -5.74 9.99
CA VAL A 22 12.07 -4.48 10.77
C VAL A 22 10.63 -3.98 10.86
N THR A 23 9.90 -3.93 9.74
CA THR A 23 8.49 -3.54 9.73
C THR A 23 7.63 -4.46 10.57
N THR A 24 7.92 -5.76 10.60
CA THR A 24 7.25 -6.73 11.48
C THR A 24 7.46 -6.39 12.93
N GLY A 25 8.70 -6.06 13.34
CA GLY A 25 8.99 -5.59 14.69
C GLY A 25 8.19 -4.33 15.06
N VAL A 26 8.13 -3.34 14.16
CA VAL A 26 7.31 -2.13 14.36
C VAL A 26 5.84 -2.49 14.53
N VAL A 27 5.26 -3.27 13.61
CA VAL A 27 3.85 -3.67 13.66
C VAL A 27 3.50 -4.40 14.95
N VAL A 28 4.40 -5.25 15.46
CA VAL A 28 4.20 -5.99 16.72
C VAL A 28 4.28 -5.06 17.93
N ILE A 29 5.17 -4.08 17.93
CA ILE A 29 5.37 -3.14 19.05
C ILE A 29 4.24 -2.10 19.10
N THR A 30 3.74 -1.66 17.94
CA THR A 30 2.70 -0.62 17.85
C THR A 30 1.29 -1.20 17.79
N ASP A 31 1.12 -2.48 18.11
CA ASP A 31 -0.15 -3.15 17.86
C ASP A 31 -1.21 -2.81 18.90
N GLU A 32 -2.46 -2.74 18.43
CA GLU A 32 -3.60 -2.46 19.29
C GLU A 32 -4.09 -3.73 20.00
N ALA A 33 -4.72 -3.56 21.16
CA ALA A 33 -5.36 -4.64 21.87
C ALA A 33 -6.47 -5.27 21.00
N GLY A 34 -6.33 -6.55 20.65
CA GLY A 34 -7.27 -7.27 19.79
C GLY A 34 -6.77 -7.55 18.36
N SER A 35 -5.62 -7.02 17.97
CA SER A 35 -5.02 -7.32 16.67
C SER A 35 -4.52 -8.77 16.60
N THR A 36 -4.97 -9.48 15.56
CA THR A 36 -4.63 -10.88 15.33
C THR A 36 -3.39 -11.04 14.46
N THR A 37 -2.78 -12.23 14.45
CA THR A 37 -1.67 -12.53 13.53
C THR A 37 -2.07 -12.32 12.07
N ALA A 38 -3.30 -12.67 11.68
CA ALA A 38 -3.78 -12.49 10.32
C ALA A 38 -3.89 -11.00 9.92
N MET A 39 -4.29 -10.14 10.85
CA MET A 39 -4.29 -8.68 10.65
C MET A 39 -2.88 -8.14 10.45
N ARG A 40 -1.91 -8.61 11.25
CA ARG A 40 -0.50 -8.23 11.09
C ARG A 40 0.05 -8.64 9.71
N VAL A 41 -0.28 -9.86 9.26
CA VAL A 41 0.10 -10.34 7.93
C VAL A 41 -0.47 -9.42 6.84
N ALA A 42 -1.75 -9.04 6.92
CA ALA A 42 -2.35 -8.13 5.95
C ALA A 42 -1.64 -6.76 5.90
N ARG A 43 -1.31 -6.17 7.07
CA ARG A 43 -0.50 -4.93 7.15
C ARG A 43 0.86 -5.09 6.50
N LEU A 44 1.56 -6.19 6.75
CA LEU A 44 2.85 -6.47 6.11
C LEU A 44 2.71 -6.62 4.59
N CYS A 45 1.67 -7.31 4.11
CA CYS A 45 1.37 -7.41 2.67
C CYS A 45 1.18 -6.03 2.04
N ALA A 46 0.46 -5.13 2.72
CA ALA A 46 0.21 -3.77 2.21
C ALA A 46 1.50 -2.96 2.03
N PHE A 47 2.49 -3.11 2.93
CA PHE A 47 3.77 -2.42 2.82
C PHE A 47 4.78 -3.10 1.89
N THR A 48 4.65 -4.40 1.64
CA THR A 48 5.67 -5.20 0.94
C THR A 48 6.05 -4.63 -0.44
N PRO A 49 5.13 -4.20 -1.33
CA PRO A 49 5.52 -3.60 -2.61
C PRO A 49 6.40 -2.37 -2.44
N ALA A 50 6.05 -1.47 -1.51
CA ALA A 50 6.83 -0.26 -1.26
C ALA A 50 8.23 -0.58 -0.71
N LEU A 51 8.32 -1.51 0.26
CA LEU A 51 9.59 -1.96 0.81
C LEU A 51 10.47 -2.63 -0.26
N ALA A 52 9.87 -3.43 -1.14
CA ALA A 52 10.58 -4.06 -2.25
C ALA A 52 11.13 -3.04 -3.27
N LEU A 53 10.39 -1.95 -3.51
CA LEU A 53 10.86 -0.85 -4.37
C LEU A 53 11.98 -0.05 -3.72
N ILE A 54 11.90 0.22 -2.41
CA ILE A 54 12.99 0.86 -1.66
C ILE A 54 14.25 -0.02 -1.70
N ALA A 55 14.09 -1.33 -1.45
CA ALA A 55 15.19 -2.29 -1.53
C ALA A 55 15.83 -2.32 -2.92
N ALA A 56 15.02 -2.39 -3.97
CA ALA A 56 15.49 -2.36 -5.35
C ALA A 56 16.24 -1.05 -5.65
N GLU A 57 15.71 0.10 -5.26
CA GLU A 57 16.37 1.40 -5.45
C GLU A 57 17.74 1.45 -4.78
N LEU A 58 17.84 1.01 -3.52
CA LEU A 58 19.10 0.99 -2.77
C LEU A 58 20.14 0.08 -3.43
N VAL A 59 19.72 -1.11 -3.87
CA VAL A 59 20.60 -2.06 -4.58
C VAL A 59 21.07 -1.48 -5.92
N ILE A 60 20.20 -0.78 -6.65
CA ILE A 60 20.53 -0.12 -7.91
C ILE A 60 21.52 1.02 -7.70
N VAL A 61 21.27 1.87 -6.69
CA VAL A 61 22.17 2.97 -6.31
C VAL A 61 23.55 2.43 -5.93
N GLN A 62 23.60 1.35 -5.15
CA GLN A 62 24.85 0.70 -4.75
C GLN A 62 25.59 0.07 -5.95
N ALA A 63 24.88 -0.62 -6.84
CA ALA A 63 25.48 -1.20 -8.04
C ALA A 63 26.02 -0.11 -8.98
N ARG A 64 25.32 1.03 -9.10
CA ARG A 64 25.79 2.19 -9.87
C ARG A 64 27.00 2.86 -9.23
N SER A 65 27.01 3.04 -7.90
CA SER A 65 28.16 3.65 -7.20
C SER A 65 29.44 2.81 -7.29
N ARG A 66 29.29 1.48 -7.50
CA ARG A 66 30.41 0.56 -7.79
C ARG A 66 30.84 0.53 -9.25
N GLY A 67 30.14 1.26 -10.13
CA GLY A 67 30.40 1.24 -11.57
C GLY A 67 29.88 -0.01 -12.30
N GLU A 68 29.23 -0.97 -11.61
CA GLU A 68 28.72 -2.22 -12.20
C GLU A 68 27.71 -1.91 -13.33
N LEU A 69 26.77 -1.00 -13.07
CA LEU A 69 25.77 -0.58 -14.06
C LEU A 69 26.35 0.29 -15.17
N LEU A 70 27.35 1.13 -14.86
CA LEU A 70 28.02 1.97 -15.87
C LEU A 70 28.83 1.13 -16.85
N ALA A 71 29.46 0.06 -16.38
CA ALA A 71 30.17 -0.89 -17.24
C ALA A 71 29.21 -1.61 -18.21
N LEU A 72 28.03 -2.03 -17.74
CA LEU A 72 27.01 -2.63 -18.62
C LEU A 72 26.47 -1.63 -19.65
N GLU A 73 26.22 -0.39 -19.23
CA GLU A 73 25.80 0.69 -20.12
C GLU A 73 26.89 0.98 -21.19
N ALA A 74 28.17 0.97 -20.83
CA ALA A 74 29.29 1.13 -21.76
C ALA A 74 29.43 -0.02 -22.77
N LEU A 75 28.98 -1.23 -22.41
CA LEU A 75 28.87 -2.38 -23.31
C LEU A 75 27.59 -2.34 -24.19
N GLY A 76 26.81 -1.25 -24.12
CA GLY A 76 25.61 -1.07 -24.92
C GLY A 76 24.35 -1.73 -24.36
N VAL A 77 24.38 -2.21 -23.11
CA VAL A 77 23.17 -2.77 -22.47
C VAL A 77 22.23 -1.64 -22.10
N SER A 78 20.98 -1.73 -22.55
CA SER A 78 19.96 -0.74 -22.19
C SER A 78 19.64 -0.79 -20.69
N PRO A 79 19.37 0.35 -20.03
CA PRO A 79 19.08 0.37 -18.59
C PRO A 79 17.95 -0.57 -18.14
N PRO A 80 16.78 -0.67 -18.81
CA PRO A 80 15.75 -1.60 -18.36
C PRO A 80 16.24 -3.06 -18.39
N ARG A 81 17.13 -3.40 -19.32
CA ARG A 81 17.71 -4.75 -19.38
C ARG A 81 18.71 -4.99 -18.26
N ALA A 82 19.53 -4.00 -17.91
CA ALA A 82 20.51 -4.08 -16.82
C ALA A 82 19.84 -4.18 -15.43
N LEU A 83 18.60 -3.72 -15.30
CA LEU A 83 17.85 -3.69 -14.04
C LEU A 83 16.86 -4.85 -13.88
N LEU A 84 16.79 -5.77 -14.85
CA LEU A 84 15.79 -6.84 -14.91
C LEU A 84 15.74 -7.69 -13.64
N GLY A 85 16.90 -8.02 -13.05
CA GLY A 85 16.98 -8.79 -11.82
C GLY A 85 16.28 -8.13 -10.63
N ALA A 86 16.52 -6.83 -10.44
CA ALA A 86 15.88 -6.06 -9.37
C ALA A 86 14.37 -5.91 -9.63
N PHE A 87 13.97 -5.68 -10.88
CA PHE A 87 12.57 -5.55 -11.28
C PHE A 87 11.78 -6.84 -11.06
N ALA A 88 12.34 -7.98 -11.48
CA ALA A 88 11.72 -9.28 -11.29
C ALA A 88 11.53 -9.58 -9.80
N ALA A 89 12.55 -9.33 -8.97
CA ALA A 89 12.45 -9.51 -7.52
C ALA A 89 11.34 -8.64 -6.91
N SER A 90 11.35 -7.34 -7.16
CA SER A 90 10.34 -6.43 -6.58
C SER A 90 8.92 -6.75 -7.06
N PHE A 91 8.77 -7.09 -8.34
CA PHE A 91 7.50 -7.50 -8.92
C PHE A 91 6.98 -8.79 -8.29
N CYS A 92 7.80 -9.84 -8.24
CA CYS A 92 7.42 -11.13 -7.65
C CYS A 92 7.01 -10.99 -6.18
N LEU A 93 7.74 -10.19 -5.39
CA LEU A 93 7.41 -9.94 -3.99
C LEU A 93 6.09 -9.18 -3.83
N GLY A 94 5.85 -8.17 -4.68
CA GLY A 94 4.58 -7.44 -4.69
C GLY A 94 3.38 -8.32 -5.11
N ILE A 95 3.57 -9.18 -6.11
CA ILE A 95 2.54 -10.16 -6.53
C ILE A 95 2.30 -11.19 -5.42
N ALA A 96 3.34 -11.71 -4.78
CA ALA A 96 3.19 -12.63 -3.66
C ALA A 96 2.43 -11.98 -2.50
N ALA A 97 2.71 -10.72 -2.16
CA ALA A 97 1.95 -9.98 -1.15
C ALA A 97 0.49 -9.77 -1.55
N THR A 98 0.22 -9.48 -2.82
CA THR A 98 -1.14 -9.34 -3.37
C THR A 98 -1.90 -10.67 -3.30
N ALA A 99 -1.26 -11.79 -3.63
CA ALA A 99 -1.87 -13.11 -3.50
C ALA A 99 -2.14 -13.48 -2.04
N LEU A 100 -1.22 -13.14 -1.13
CA LEU A 100 -1.36 -13.44 0.28
C LEU A 100 -2.52 -12.66 0.92
N VAL A 101 -2.75 -11.40 0.53
CA VAL A 101 -3.89 -10.61 1.05
C VAL A 101 -5.26 -11.11 0.58
N LEU A 102 -5.29 -11.89 -0.51
CA LEU A 102 -6.50 -12.55 -1.02
C LEU A 102 -6.77 -13.90 -0.33
N SER A 103 -5.84 -14.38 0.49
CA SER A 103 -5.90 -15.69 1.11
C SER A 103 -6.39 -15.61 2.56
N PRO A 104 -6.89 -16.71 3.15
CA PRO A 104 -7.45 -16.71 4.51
C PRO A 104 -6.40 -16.52 5.62
N VAL A 105 -5.10 -16.51 5.30
CA VAL A 105 -4.03 -16.22 6.28
C VAL A 105 -3.85 -14.72 6.52
N ALA A 106 -4.45 -13.86 5.71
CA ALA A 106 -4.44 -12.41 5.87
C ALA A 106 -5.84 -11.90 6.15
N ASP A 107 -5.99 -11.14 7.24
CA ASP A 107 -7.22 -10.42 7.55
C ASP A 107 -7.07 -8.94 7.21
N ALA A 108 -7.58 -8.59 6.03
CA ALA A 108 -7.52 -7.24 5.50
C ALA A 108 -8.42 -6.24 6.22
N SER A 109 -9.28 -6.67 7.16
CA SER A 109 -10.09 -5.76 8.00
C SER A 109 -9.21 -4.66 8.63
N SER A 110 -8.00 -5.03 9.06
CA SER A 110 -7.01 -4.15 9.67
C SER A 110 -6.42 -3.05 8.77
N LEU A 111 -6.68 -3.10 7.46
CA LEU A 111 -6.24 -2.09 6.49
C LEU A 111 -7.28 -1.00 6.28
N PHE A 112 -8.51 -1.24 6.72
CA PHE A 112 -9.63 -0.31 6.62
C PHE A 112 -9.91 0.22 8.03
N PRO A 113 -9.88 1.54 8.25
CA PRO A 113 -10.27 2.08 9.54
C PRO A 113 -11.72 1.67 9.85
N ALA A 114 -11.99 1.34 11.11
CA ALA A 114 -13.37 1.22 11.58
C ALA A 114 -14.01 2.61 11.52
N VAL A 115 -14.85 2.85 10.51
CA VAL A 115 -15.57 4.11 10.37
C VAL A 115 -16.90 3.94 11.09
N SER A 116 -17.06 4.62 12.23
CA SER A 116 -18.36 4.72 12.90
C SER A 116 -19.39 5.24 11.91
N ARG A 117 -20.56 4.60 11.85
CA ARG A 117 -21.66 5.13 11.02
C ARG A 117 -21.98 6.56 11.47
N PRO A 118 -22.27 7.47 10.53
CA PRO A 118 -22.73 8.81 10.90
C PRO A 118 -23.98 8.69 11.78
N ALA A 119 -24.09 9.59 12.76
CA ALA A 119 -25.23 9.68 13.66
C ALA A 119 -26.54 9.70 12.86
N SER A 120 -27.38 8.69 13.07
CA SER A 120 -28.70 8.59 12.44
C SER A 120 -29.74 8.95 13.49
N TRP A 121 -29.98 10.25 13.64
CA TRP A 121 -30.96 10.76 14.58
C TRP A 121 -32.37 10.44 14.09
N VAL A 122 -33.10 9.65 14.88
CA VAL A 122 -34.50 9.31 14.62
C VAL A 122 -35.34 9.78 15.80
N VAL A 123 -36.51 10.35 15.51
CA VAL A 123 -37.45 10.72 16.57
C VAL A 123 -38.22 9.46 16.99
N GLN A 124 -38.05 9.03 18.25
CA GLN A 124 -38.74 7.88 18.81
C GLN A 124 -39.34 8.25 20.18
N ALA A 125 -40.65 8.05 20.33
CA ALA A 125 -41.40 8.37 21.55
C ALA A 125 -41.19 9.83 22.08
N GLY A 126 -41.01 10.80 21.18
CA GLY A 126 -40.80 12.21 21.55
C GLY A 126 -39.37 12.57 21.97
N ALA A 127 -38.43 11.62 21.88
CA ALA A 127 -36.99 11.87 22.04
C ALA A 127 -36.27 11.74 20.69
N LEU A 128 -35.16 12.46 20.54
CA LEU A 128 -34.23 12.33 19.42
C LEU A 128 -33.19 11.26 19.80
N VAL A 129 -33.20 10.13 19.11
CA VAL A 129 -32.35 8.96 19.42
C VAL A 129 -31.33 8.76 18.31
N ASP A 130 -30.05 8.75 18.67
CA ASP A 130 -28.97 8.22 17.86
C ASP A 130 -28.77 6.75 18.23
N VAL A 131 -29.43 5.88 17.48
CA VAL A 131 -29.43 4.43 17.71
C VAL A 131 -28.02 3.85 17.56
N ALA A 132 -27.19 4.43 16.70
CA ALA A 132 -25.83 3.96 16.42
C ALA A 132 -24.89 4.19 17.61
N HIS A 133 -25.04 5.32 18.30
CA HIS A 133 -24.20 5.66 19.46
C HIS A 133 -24.89 5.41 20.81
N GLY A 134 -26.16 4.98 20.79
CA GLY A 134 -26.97 4.79 21.99
C GLY A 134 -27.29 6.12 22.69
N ILE A 135 -27.25 7.25 22.00
CA ILE A 135 -27.49 8.57 22.61
C ILE A 135 -28.96 8.93 22.45
N THR A 136 -29.62 9.28 23.55
CA THR A 136 -31.01 9.78 23.53
C THR A 136 -31.07 11.19 24.07
N VAL A 137 -31.70 12.09 23.32
CA VAL A 137 -31.97 13.47 23.73
C VAL A 137 -33.48 13.64 23.88
N SER A 138 -33.93 13.79 25.12
CA SER A 138 -35.34 13.96 25.45
C SER A 138 -35.87 15.35 25.05
N GLY A 139 -37.19 15.52 24.98
CA GLY A 139 -37.83 16.80 24.66
C GLY A 139 -37.55 17.94 25.65
N ASP A 140 -37.07 17.63 26.87
CA ASP A 140 -36.61 18.60 27.87
C ASP A 140 -35.12 18.97 27.73
N GLY A 141 -34.42 18.37 26.75
CA GLY A 141 -32.99 18.56 26.51
C GLY A 141 -32.08 17.67 27.35
N SER A 142 -32.62 16.78 28.18
CA SER A 142 -31.81 15.80 28.92
C SER A 142 -31.16 14.80 27.96
N ILE A 143 -29.90 14.43 28.25
CA ILE A 143 -29.12 13.47 27.47
C ILE A 143 -28.97 12.18 28.29
N ALA A 144 -29.40 11.06 27.72
CA ALA A 144 -29.20 9.73 28.27
C ALA A 144 -28.27 8.92 27.36
N LEU A 145 -27.30 8.25 27.97
CA LEU A 145 -26.42 7.29 27.30
C LEU A 145 -26.96 5.89 27.55
N GLY A 146 -27.45 5.25 26.49
CA GLY A 146 -27.89 3.87 26.47
C GLY A 146 -26.82 2.93 25.94
N VAL A 147 -27.19 1.66 25.80
CA VAL A 147 -26.35 0.67 25.12
C VAL A 147 -26.42 0.96 23.62
N ALA A 148 -25.29 1.31 23.02
CA ALA A 148 -25.19 1.38 21.57
C ALA A 148 -25.63 0.02 20.99
N GLN A 149 -26.63 0.02 20.11
CA GLN A 149 -26.98 -1.22 19.45
C GLN A 149 -25.82 -1.62 18.53
N GLN A 150 -25.42 -2.89 18.57
CA GLN A 150 -24.61 -3.47 17.51
C GLN A 150 -25.45 -3.51 16.24
N VAL A 151 -25.55 -2.37 15.57
CA VAL A 151 -26.07 -2.30 14.21
C VAL A 151 -25.06 -3.05 13.36
N PRO A 152 -25.48 -4.00 12.49
CA PRO A 152 -24.57 -4.70 11.61
C PRO A 152 -23.65 -3.68 10.92
N GLU A 153 -22.33 -3.83 11.04
CA GLU A 153 -21.40 -3.03 10.25
C GLU A 153 -21.90 -3.02 8.81
N VAL A 154 -21.86 -1.85 8.15
CA VAL A 154 -22.19 -1.77 6.72
C VAL A 154 -21.40 -2.89 6.06
N ALA A 155 -22.08 -3.86 5.43
CA ALA A 155 -21.48 -5.09 4.93
C ALA A 155 -20.16 -4.76 4.23
N GLY A 156 -19.07 -4.93 4.96
CA GLY A 156 -17.77 -4.42 4.56
C GLY A 156 -17.40 -5.15 3.30
N VAL A 157 -16.98 -4.41 2.27
CA VAL A 157 -16.42 -5.03 1.07
C VAL A 157 -15.40 -6.07 1.52
N SER A 158 -15.41 -7.26 0.91
CA SER A 158 -14.42 -8.30 1.21
C SER A 158 -13.02 -7.68 1.22
N GLY A 159 -12.46 -7.48 2.43
CA GLY A 159 -11.31 -6.59 2.62
C GLY A 159 -10.12 -7.01 1.75
N GLY A 160 -9.98 -8.31 1.48
CA GLY A 160 -8.92 -8.86 0.64
C GLY A 160 -8.93 -8.33 -0.79
N VAL A 161 -10.10 -8.24 -1.45
CA VAL A 161 -10.19 -7.74 -2.83
C VAL A 161 -9.85 -6.24 -2.90
N ALA A 162 -10.37 -5.47 -1.95
CA ALA A 162 -10.08 -4.04 -1.85
C ALA A 162 -8.59 -3.78 -1.59
N ALA A 163 -7.99 -4.55 -0.68
CA ALA A 163 -6.56 -4.51 -0.44
C ALA A 163 -5.75 -4.92 -1.67
N ALA A 164 -6.13 -5.97 -2.39
CA ALA A 164 -5.44 -6.42 -3.58
C ALA A 164 -5.48 -5.39 -4.71
N LEU A 165 -6.61 -4.70 -4.91
CA LEU A 165 -6.74 -3.61 -5.89
C LEU A 165 -5.90 -2.39 -5.53
N CYS A 166 -5.55 -2.22 -4.26
CA CYS A 166 -4.61 -1.19 -3.82
C CYS A 166 -3.14 -1.60 -4.01
N ILE A 167 -2.78 -2.83 -3.61
CA ILE A 167 -1.41 -3.36 -3.58
C ILE A 167 -0.92 -3.73 -4.99
N GLY A 168 -1.76 -4.38 -5.79
CA GLY A 168 -1.42 -4.91 -7.12
C GLY A 168 -0.86 -3.84 -8.08
N PRO A 169 -1.51 -2.67 -8.23
CA PRO A 169 -1.00 -1.60 -9.06
C PRO A 169 0.38 -1.08 -8.62
N LEU A 170 0.68 -1.05 -7.32
CA LEU A 170 2.02 -0.67 -6.82
C LEU A 170 3.09 -1.67 -7.28
N ALA A 171 2.78 -2.97 -7.19
CA ALA A 171 3.67 -4.02 -7.67
C ALA A 171 3.92 -3.93 -9.19
N ALA A 172 2.86 -3.66 -9.96
CA ALA A 172 2.94 -3.56 -11.42
C ALA A 172 3.68 -2.31 -11.91
N LEU A 173 3.47 -1.16 -11.25
CA LEU A 173 4.02 0.13 -11.66
C LEU A 173 5.42 0.40 -11.08
N GLY A 174 5.83 -0.38 -10.09
CA GLY A 174 7.16 -0.30 -9.50
C GLY A 174 8.33 -0.43 -10.49
N PRO A 175 8.41 -1.52 -11.30
CA PRO A 175 9.47 -1.68 -12.30
C PRO A 175 9.60 -0.52 -13.31
N PRO A 176 8.55 -0.07 -14.01
CA PRO A 176 8.68 1.06 -14.94
C PRO A 176 9.03 2.37 -14.24
N TRP A 177 8.60 2.57 -12.99
CA TRP A 177 8.99 3.72 -12.18
C TRP A 177 10.48 3.67 -11.80
N LEU A 178 11.01 2.51 -11.40
CA LEU A 178 12.43 2.34 -11.10
C LEU A 178 13.30 2.58 -12.34
N ALA A 179 12.85 2.16 -13.52
CA ALA A 179 13.55 2.38 -14.78
C ALA A 179 13.58 3.85 -15.24
N ALA A 180 12.68 4.70 -14.72
CA ALA A 180 12.53 6.07 -15.18
C ALA A 180 13.72 6.96 -14.74
N ARG A 181 14.18 7.87 -15.61
CA ARG A 181 15.24 8.86 -15.27
C ARG A 181 14.68 10.00 -14.40
N LEU A 182 14.41 9.67 -13.15
CA LEU A 182 13.96 10.60 -12.12
C LEU A 182 15.12 10.94 -11.18
N GLY A 183 15.25 12.22 -10.82
CA GLY A 183 16.12 12.64 -9.72
C GLY A 183 15.59 12.15 -8.37
N ARG A 184 16.45 12.20 -7.33
CA ARG A 184 16.10 11.75 -5.97
C ARG A 184 14.83 12.40 -5.44
N ALA A 185 14.68 13.71 -5.62
CA ALA A 185 13.49 14.45 -5.21
C ALA A 185 12.23 13.98 -5.95
N GLY A 186 12.32 13.72 -7.27
CA GLY A 186 11.18 13.21 -8.05
C GLY A 186 10.75 11.82 -7.61
N ARG A 187 11.70 10.95 -7.27
CA ARG A 187 11.40 9.61 -6.71
C ARG A 187 10.76 9.73 -5.33
N ALA A 188 11.35 10.50 -4.42
CA ALA A 188 10.80 10.71 -3.09
C ALA A 188 9.39 11.31 -3.13
N LEU A 189 9.18 12.34 -3.96
CA LEU A 189 7.87 12.99 -4.11
C LEU A 189 6.82 12.03 -4.68
N SER A 190 7.11 11.34 -5.78
CA SER A 190 6.15 10.40 -6.38
C SER A 190 5.83 9.21 -5.49
N GLY A 191 6.84 8.64 -4.81
CA GLY A 191 6.62 7.59 -3.81
C GLY A 191 5.78 8.07 -2.62
N GLY A 192 6.12 9.24 -2.07
CA GLY A 192 5.37 9.85 -0.95
C GLY A 192 3.92 10.18 -1.31
N LEU A 193 3.69 10.78 -2.48
CA LEU A 193 2.33 11.06 -2.99
C LEU A 193 1.52 9.79 -3.20
N THR A 194 2.15 8.71 -3.69
CA THR A 194 1.48 7.42 -3.84
C THR A 194 1.10 6.81 -2.50
N LEU A 195 1.98 6.83 -1.50
CA LEU A 195 1.65 6.35 -0.16
C LEU A 195 0.49 7.15 0.46
N LEU A 196 0.53 8.48 0.35
CA LEU A 196 -0.54 9.36 0.84
C LEU A 196 -1.87 9.07 0.13
N ALA A 197 -1.86 8.95 -1.20
CA ALA A 197 -3.04 8.66 -1.99
C ALA A 197 -3.65 7.29 -1.64
N VAL A 198 -2.81 6.27 -1.43
CA VAL A 198 -3.24 4.95 -0.97
C VAL A 198 -3.93 5.03 0.39
N ILE A 199 -3.33 5.71 1.36
CA ILE A 199 -3.92 5.88 2.70
C ILE A 199 -5.29 6.55 2.60
N VAL A 200 -5.37 7.69 1.90
CA VAL A 200 -6.62 8.45 1.74
C VAL A 200 -7.70 7.62 1.04
N LEU A 201 -7.36 6.89 -0.02
CA LEU A 201 -8.32 6.08 -0.76
C LEU A 201 -8.80 4.88 0.05
N LEU A 202 -7.93 4.22 0.83
CA LEU A 202 -8.36 3.15 1.74
C LEU A 202 -9.34 3.68 2.79
N HIS A 203 -9.11 4.87 3.35
CA HIS A 203 -10.05 5.52 4.27
C HIS A 203 -11.37 5.87 3.59
N ALA A 204 -11.31 6.41 2.38
CA ALA A 204 -12.52 6.76 1.63
C ALA A 204 -13.34 5.52 1.23
N VAL A 205 -12.68 4.40 0.88
CA VAL A 205 -13.33 3.10 0.61
C VAL A 205 -13.95 2.55 1.90
N ALA A 206 -13.23 2.59 3.02
CA ALA A 206 -13.73 2.15 4.32
C ALA A 206 -14.97 2.95 4.75
N ALA A 207 -14.97 4.25 4.49
CA ALA A 207 -16.10 5.13 4.77
C ALA A 207 -17.27 4.97 3.77
N GLY A 208 -17.15 4.13 2.75
CA GLY A 208 -18.16 3.96 1.70
C GLY A 208 -18.34 5.19 0.79
N VAL A 209 -17.40 6.14 0.82
CA VAL A 209 -17.46 7.39 0.05
C VAL A 209 -17.06 7.17 -1.42
N VAL A 210 -16.15 6.22 -1.66
CA VAL A 210 -15.68 5.88 -3.01
C VAL A 210 -15.79 4.36 -3.25
N PRO A 211 -16.04 3.94 -4.50
CA PRO A 211 -16.06 2.52 -4.84
C PRO A 211 -14.67 1.91 -4.73
N VAL A 212 -14.61 0.61 -4.47
CA VAL A 212 -13.37 -0.13 -4.17
C VAL A 212 -12.34 -0.07 -5.29
N TRP A 213 -12.79 -0.09 -6.56
CA TRP A 213 -11.90 0.01 -7.72
C TRP A 213 -11.12 1.33 -7.74
N ALA A 214 -11.62 2.39 -7.09
CA ALA A 214 -10.94 3.68 -7.01
C ALA A 214 -9.61 3.59 -6.23
N SER A 215 -9.43 2.57 -5.38
CA SER A 215 -8.16 2.32 -4.68
C SER A 215 -6.96 2.12 -5.63
N MET A 216 -7.21 1.65 -6.86
CA MET A 216 -6.19 1.51 -7.89
C MET A 216 -5.56 2.85 -8.29
N LEU A 217 -6.31 3.95 -8.11
CA LEU A 217 -5.85 5.30 -8.45
C LEU A 217 -4.74 5.80 -7.50
N GLY A 218 -4.53 5.15 -6.35
CA GLY A 218 -3.43 5.48 -5.43
C GLY A 218 -2.05 5.35 -6.07
N ALA A 219 -1.91 4.50 -7.10
CA ALA A 219 -0.67 4.30 -7.83
C ALA A 219 -0.46 5.28 -9.00
N LEU A 220 -1.40 6.21 -9.26
CA LEU A 220 -1.26 7.21 -10.34
C LEU A 220 0.00 8.06 -10.25
N PRO A 221 0.45 8.56 -9.07
CA PRO A 221 1.68 9.35 -8.99
C PRO A 221 2.91 8.59 -9.49
N LEU A 222 3.03 7.28 -9.19
CA LEU A 222 4.09 6.43 -9.76
C LEU A 222 3.99 6.33 -11.28
N LEU A 223 2.80 6.09 -11.83
CA LEU A 223 2.58 6.00 -13.27
C LEU A 223 2.96 7.30 -13.99
N VAL A 224 2.48 8.44 -13.49
CA VAL A 224 2.77 9.76 -14.06
C VAL A 224 4.27 10.05 -14.01
N ALA A 225 4.93 9.77 -12.88
CA ALA A 225 6.37 9.95 -12.74
C ALA A 225 7.15 9.03 -13.69
N ALA A 226 6.74 7.77 -13.83
CA ALA A 226 7.35 6.83 -14.77
C ALA A 226 7.25 7.34 -16.21
N LEU A 227 6.04 7.73 -16.65
CA LEU A 227 5.80 8.27 -18.00
C LEU A 227 6.63 9.55 -18.26
N TYR A 228 6.69 10.45 -17.29
CA TYR A 228 7.49 11.67 -17.38
C TYR A 228 8.99 11.37 -17.53
N GLY A 229 9.52 10.47 -16.69
CA GLY A 229 10.94 10.10 -16.74
C GLY A 229 11.33 9.34 -18.01
N HIS A 230 10.42 8.56 -18.60
CA HIS A 230 10.62 7.89 -19.89
C HIS A 230 10.49 8.83 -21.09
N ARG A 231 9.67 9.89 -21.02
CA ARG A 231 9.60 10.89 -22.10
C ARG A 231 10.88 11.68 -22.25
N LYS A 232 11.53 12.06 -21.13
CA LYS A 232 12.85 12.73 -21.15
C LYS A 232 13.93 11.92 -21.85
N TRP A 233 13.78 10.60 -21.92
CA TRP A 233 14.71 9.71 -22.60
C TRP A 233 14.75 9.90 -24.12
N ARG A 234 13.65 10.36 -24.73
CA ARG A 234 13.55 10.47 -26.20
C ARG A 234 14.06 11.80 -26.76
N GLN A 235 14.42 12.73 -25.89
CA GLN A 235 14.83 14.10 -26.28
C GLN A 235 16.34 14.31 -26.25
N VAL A 236 17.12 13.29 -25.89
CA VAL A 236 18.58 13.29 -25.84
C VAL A 236 19.08 12.24 -26.83
#